data_AF-A0A7S0CDL1-F1
#
_entry.id   AF-A0A7S0CDL1-F1
#
_cell.length_a   1.000
_cell.length_b   1.000
_cell.length_c   1.000
_cell.angle_alpha   90.00
_cell.angle_beta   90.00
_cell.angle_gamma   90.00
#
_symmetry.space_group_name_H-M   'P 1'
#
loop_
_entity.id
_entity.type
_entity.pdbx_description
1 polymer ?
#
loop_
_entity_poly.entity_id
_entity_poly.type
_entity_poly.pdbx_seq_one_letter_code
_entity_poly.pdbx_strand_id
1 'polypeptide(L)'
;DATRQAMVLKIGENIQVRRMTSVGGTDSVVGSYVHMGKIGVMVELEGGTPELCQDIAMHVAAMNPEYATKEDVPQAALAKEREILTAQAADSGKPANIVEKMVEGRIRKYLEEICLVSQTYVKTNDETVGKLIEKAGAKLKGFTRIVVGEGIEKREDDFAAEVAKMAAGK
;
A
#
# COMPACT_ATOMS: atom_id res chain seq x y z
N ASP A 1 -24.73 -2.59 17.35
CA ASP A 1 -23.98 -3.17 18.49
C ASP A 1 -24.50 -4.55 18.92
N ALA A 2 -25.82 -4.78 19.02
CA ALA A 2 -26.39 -6.08 19.38
C ALA A 2 -25.87 -7.28 18.55
N THR A 3 -25.76 -7.14 17.22
CA THR A 3 -25.21 -8.21 16.35
C THR A 3 -23.77 -8.55 16.68
N ARG A 4 -22.92 -7.54 16.93
CA ARG A 4 -21.52 -7.74 17.29
C ARG A 4 -21.41 -8.45 18.65
N GLN A 5 -22.17 -7.99 19.65
CA GLN A 5 -22.20 -8.62 20.97
C GLN A 5 -22.64 -10.09 20.89
N ALA A 6 -23.68 -10.41 20.12
CA ALA A 6 -24.14 -11.77 19.91
C ALA A 6 -23.05 -12.67 19.26
N MET A 7 -22.31 -12.13 18.29
CA MET A 7 -21.19 -12.87 17.67
C MET A 7 -20.03 -13.09 18.65
N VAL A 8 -19.68 -12.08 19.46
CA VAL A 8 -18.66 -12.22 20.52
C VAL A 8 -19.06 -13.31 21.51
N LEU A 9 -20.32 -13.33 21.96
CA LEU A 9 -20.81 -14.34 22.88
C LEU A 9 -20.80 -15.75 22.27
N LYS A 10 -21.11 -15.87 20.97
CA LYS A 10 -21.16 -17.16 20.27
C LYS A 10 -19.76 -17.71 19.94
N ILE A 11 -18.84 -16.84 19.51
CA ILE A 11 -17.50 -17.22 19.03
C ILE A 11 -16.50 -17.29 20.20
N GLY A 12 -16.65 -16.45 21.22
CA GLY A 12 -15.73 -16.37 22.35
C GLY A 12 -14.47 -15.54 22.06
N GLU A 13 -14.40 -14.83 20.94
CA GLU A 13 -13.28 -13.94 20.57
C GLU A 13 -13.72 -12.47 20.56
N ASN A 14 -12.76 -11.56 20.79
CA ASN A 14 -13.01 -10.12 20.70
C ASN A 14 -13.20 -9.70 19.23
N ILE A 15 -14.39 -9.19 18.90
CA ILE A 15 -14.73 -8.70 17.57
C ILE A 15 -15.01 -7.20 17.63
N GLN A 16 -14.28 -6.44 16.81
CA GLN A 16 -14.37 -4.98 16.72
C GLN A 16 -14.39 -4.53 15.25
N VAL A 17 -15.22 -3.54 14.92
CA VAL A 17 -15.13 -2.81 13.65
C VAL A 17 -14.06 -1.74 13.83
N ARG A 18 -12.89 -1.96 13.23
CA ARG A 18 -11.72 -1.11 13.50
C ARG A 18 -11.67 0.15 12.65
N ARG A 19 -11.86 0.01 11.33
CA ARG A 19 -11.78 1.12 10.37
C ARG A 19 -12.67 0.84 9.17
N MET A 20 -13.19 1.91 8.59
CA MET A 20 -14.00 1.88 7.38
C MET A 20 -13.61 3.08 6.52
N THR A 21 -13.70 2.90 5.22
CA THR A 21 -13.55 3.96 4.22
C THR A 21 -14.59 3.71 3.13
N SER A 22 -14.97 4.76 2.42
CA SER A 22 -15.88 4.70 1.28
C SER A 22 -15.28 5.52 0.15
N VAL A 23 -15.34 4.97 -1.06
CA VAL A 23 -14.93 5.66 -2.29
C VAL A 23 -16.11 5.71 -3.25
N GLY A 24 -16.03 6.58 -4.25
CA GLY A 24 -17.07 6.79 -5.25
C GLY A 24 -17.74 8.15 -5.16
N GLY A 25 -18.29 8.56 -6.29
CA GLY A 25 -19.01 9.80 -6.51
C GLY A 25 -19.68 9.82 -7.88
N THR A 26 -20.29 10.95 -8.22
CA THR A 26 -20.88 11.16 -9.55
C THR A 26 -19.79 11.04 -10.62
N ASP A 27 -20.11 10.37 -11.74
CA ASP A 27 -19.21 10.15 -12.88
C ASP A 27 -17.92 9.38 -12.56
N SER A 28 -17.93 8.57 -11.50
CA SER A 28 -16.83 7.67 -11.13
C SER A 28 -17.14 6.21 -11.45
N VAL A 29 -16.09 5.46 -11.76
CA VAL A 29 -16.10 4.00 -11.86
C VAL A 29 -15.24 3.45 -10.73
N VAL A 30 -15.80 2.51 -9.97
CA VAL A 30 -15.12 1.90 -8.82
C VAL A 30 -14.94 0.42 -9.08
N GLY A 31 -13.73 -0.08 -8.80
CA GLY A 31 -13.41 -1.51 -8.77
C GLY A 31 -12.76 -1.88 -7.45
N SER A 32 -12.87 -3.15 -7.08
CA SER A 32 -12.30 -3.65 -5.84
C SER A 32 -11.64 -5.01 -6.03
N TYR A 33 -10.64 -5.30 -5.19
CA TYR A 33 -9.97 -6.58 -5.16
C TYR A 33 -9.71 -7.01 -3.72
N VAL A 34 -9.98 -8.28 -3.42
CA VAL A 34 -9.70 -8.89 -2.12
C VAL A 34 -8.71 -10.03 -2.31
N HIS A 35 -7.55 -9.91 -1.66
CA HIS A 35 -6.52 -10.94 -1.68
C HIS A 35 -6.59 -11.78 -0.39
N MET A 36 -7.01 -13.05 -0.53
CA MET A 36 -7.00 -14.07 0.53
C MET A 36 -7.66 -13.61 1.84
N GLY A 37 -8.66 -12.73 1.77
CA GLY A 37 -9.34 -12.15 2.94
C GLY A 37 -8.47 -11.27 3.85
N LYS A 38 -7.20 -11.00 3.49
CA LYS A 38 -6.24 -10.23 4.30
C LYS A 38 -5.99 -8.82 3.79
N ILE A 39 -6.10 -8.61 2.48
CA ILE A 39 -5.88 -7.31 1.84
C ILE A 39 -7.15 -6.99 1.04
N GLY A 40 -7.76 -5.85 1.33
CA GLY A 40 -8.84 -5.28 0.54
C GLY A 40 -8.36 -4.01 -0.14
N VAL A 41 -8.65 -3.85 -1.43
CA VAL A 41 -8.32 -2.65 -2.20
C VAL A 41 -9.56 -2.16 -2.93
N MET A 42 -9.76 -0.85 -2.96
CA MET A 42 -10.69 -0.16 -3.84
C MET A 42 -9.94 0.87 -4.68
N VAL A 43 -10.29 0.99 -5.96
CA VAL A 43 -9.74 1.98 -6.90
C VAL A 43 -10.91 2.72 -7.52
N GLU A 44 -10.77 4.05 -7.59
CA GLU A 44 -11.75 4.95 -8.20
C GLU A 44 -11.11 5.67 -9.39
N LEU A 45 -11.76 5.56 -10.54
CA LEU A 45 -11.40 6.27 -11.76
C LEU A 45 -12.55 7.20 -12.18
N GLU A 46 -12.20 8.27 -12.87
CA GLU A 46 -13.11 9.03 -13.73
C GLU A 46 -12.98 8.44 -15.15
N GLY A 47 -14.09 8.01 -15.74
CA GLY A 47 -14.08 7.21 -16.96
C GLY A 47 -13.56 5.78 -16.76
N GLY A 48 -13.10 5.13 -17.84
CA GLY A 48 -12.61 3.75 -17.80
C GLY A 48 -13.71 2.70 -17.55
N THR A 49 -13.32 1.51 -17.07
CA THR A 49 -14.26 0.41 -16.81
C THR A 49 -14.04 -0.23 -15.42
N PRO A 50 -15.05 -0.93 -14.86
CA PRO A 50 -14.90 -1.65 -13.60
C PRO A 50 -13.77 -2.69 -13.63
N GLU A 51 -13.56 -3.34 -14.78
CA GLU A 51 -12.50 -4.33 -14.99
C GLU A 51 -11.13 -3.68 -14.89
N LEU A 52 -10.93 -2.51 -15.51
CA LEU A 52 -9.70 -1.74 -15.38
C LEU A 52 -9.45 -1.35 -13.91
N CYS A 53 -10.48 -0.92 -13.19
CA CYS A 53 -10.35 -0.58 -11.77
C CYS A 53 -9.97 -1.80 -10.92
N GLN A 54 -10.59 -2.96 -11.18
CA GLN A 54 -10.28 -4.22 -10.50
C GLN A 54 -8.84 -4.67 -10.78
N ASP A 55 -8.39 -4.50 -12.01
CA ASP A 55 -7.03 -4.80 -12.45
C ASP A 55 -5.98 -3.95 -11.74
N ILE A 56 -6.23 -2.64 -11.65
CA ILE A 56 -5.40 -1.72 -10.87
C ILE A 56 -5.49 -2.03 -9.37
N ALA A 57 -6.65 -2.43 -8.86
CA ALA A 57 -6.80 -2.82 -7.45
C ALA A 57 -5.95 -4.06 -7.12
N MET A 58 -5.85 -5.01 -8.04
CA MET A 58 -4.94 -6.16 -7.92
C MET A 58 -3.47 -5.73 -7.92
N HIS A 59 -3.11 -4.79 -8.79
CA HIS A 59 -1.77 -4.22 -8.80
C HIS A 59 -1.42 -3.52 -7.48
N VAL A 60 -2.30 -2.67 -6.97
CA VAL A 60 -2.14 -1.97 -5.68
C VAL A 60 -2.03 -2.97 -4.52
N ALA A 61 -2.77 -4.07 -4.55
CA ALA A 61 -2.67 -5.11 -3.53
C ALA A 61 -1.27 -5.72 -3.46
N ALA A 62 -0.65 -5.93 -4.63
CA ALA A 62 0.68 -6.54 -4.78
C ALA A 62 1.84 -5.56 -4.54
N MET A 63 1.76 -4.36 -5.13
CA MET A 63 2.86 -3.39 -5.13
C MET A 63 2.85 -2.42 -3.95
N ASN A 64 1.70 -2.28 -3.26
CA ASN A 64 1.56 -1.41 -2.10
C ASN A 64 2.11 0.02 -2.31
N PRO A 65 1.66 0.75 -3.36
CA PRO A 65 2.00 2.17 -3.49
C PRO A 65 1.54 2.95 -2.25
N GLU A 66 2.34 3.92 -1.84
CA GLU A 66 2.02 4.84 -0.74
C GLU A 66 1.23 6.06 -1.24
N TYR A 67 1.48 6.46 -2.50
CA TYR A 67 0.92 7.67 -3.10
C TYR A 67 0.28 7.35 -4.45
N ALA A 68 -0.72 8.12 -4.87
CA ALA A 68 -1.31 7.98 -6.20
C ALA A 68 -0.36 8.55 -7.25
N THR A 69 0.14 9.75 -7.00
CA THR A 69 1.02 10.51 -7.88
C THR A 69 2.24 11.04 -7.13
N LYS A 70 3.25 11.46 -7.90
CA LYS A 70 4.47 12.09 -7.36
C LYS A 70 4.18 13.45 -6.73
N GLU A 71 3.10 14.12 -7.17
CA GLU A 71 2.62 15.37 -6.59
C GLU A 71 2.02 15.19 -5.18
N ASP A 72 1.53 13.98 -4.86
CA ASP A 72 0.99 13.66 -3.53
C ASP A 72 2.10 13.39 -2.49
N VAL A 73 3.36 13.27 -2.92
CA VAL A 73 4.48 12.95 -2.04
C VAL A 73 4.91 14.19 -1.25
N PRO A 74 4.90 14.15 0.10
CA PRO A 74 5.33 15.28 0.91
C PRO A 74 6.79 15.66 0.62
N GLN A 75 7.05 16.95 0.42
CA GLN A 75 8.41 17.46 0.19
C GLN A 75 9.38 17.06 1.31
N ALA A 76 8.90 17.00 2.56
CA ALA A 76 9.70 16.54 3.70
C ALA A 76 10.14 15.07 3.56
N ALA A 77 9.28 14.20 3.00
CA ALA A 77 9.62 12.80 2.75
C ALA A 77 10.68 12.69 1.64
N LEU A 78 10.52 13.44 0.56
CA LEU A 78 11.50 13.49 -0.54
C LEU A 78 12.86 14.06 -0.08
N ALA A 79 12.86 15.11 0.74
CA ALA A 79 14.08 15.69 1.27
C ALA A 79 14.82 14.71 2.19
N LYS A 80 14.08 14.03 3.08
CA LYS A 80 14.64 13.00 3.96
C LYS A 80 15.23 11.83 3.16
N GLU A 81 14.52 11.34 2.16
CA GLU A 81 15.02 10.25 1.31
C GLU A 81 16.27 10.68 0.53
N ARG A 82 16.30 11.92 0.03
CA ARG A 82 17.48 12.48 -0.65
C ARG A 82 18.68 12.54 0.27
N GLU A 83 18.49 12.95 1.53
CA GLU A 83 19.55 12.98 2.55
C GLU A 83 20.12 11.57 2.78
N ILE A 84 19.25 10.56 2.96
CA ILE A 84 19.64 9.16 3.14
C ILE A 84 20.45 8.67 1.94
N LEU A 85 19.97 8.90 0.72
CA LEU A 85 20.64 8.45 -0.51
C LEU A 85 21.97 9.19 -0.75
N THR A 86 22.05 10.46 -0.36
CA THR A 86 23.29 11.25 -0.43
C THR A 86 24.33 10.71 0.55
N ALA A 87 23.92 10.44 1.80
CA ALA A 87 24.79 9.82 2.79
C ALA A 87 25.32 8.46 2.32
N GLN A 88 24.46 7.60 1.76
CA GLN A 88 24.87 6.33 1.18
C GLN A 88 25.84 6.46 0.00
N ALA A 89 25.75 7.55 -0.76
CA ALA A 89 26.58 7.79 -1.94
C ALA A 89 27.89 8.52 -1.61
N ALA A 90 27.98 9.19 -0.46
CA ALA A 90 29.18 9.90 0.00
C ALA A 90 30.38 8.94 0.17
N ASP A 91 30.13 7.72 0.62
CA ASP A 91 31.15 6.68 0.81
C ASP A 91 31.63 6.03 -0.51
N SER A 92 31.08 6.43 -1.66
CA SER A 92 31.39 5.82 -2.96
C SER A 92 32.74 6.24 -3.57
N GLY A 93 33.41 7.26 -3.00
CA GLY A 93 34.68 7.79 -3.50
C GLY A 93 34.59 8.47 -4.87
N LYS A 94 33.38 8.70 -5.39
CA LYS A 94 33.15 9.31 -6.70
C LYS A 94 33.12 10.84 -6.62
N PRO A 95 33.40 11.55 -7.73
CA PRO A 95 33.25 13.01 -7.79
C PRO A 95 31.83 13.48 -7.45
N ALA A 96 31.70 14.66 -6.83
CA ALA A 96 30.43 15.21 -6.33
C ALA A 96 29.32 15.28 -7.40
N ASN A 97 29.66 15.66 -8.63
CA ASN A 97 28.73 15.71 -9.76
C ASN A 97 28.21 14.32 -10.19
N ILE A 98 28.98 13.25 -9.96
CA ILE A 98 28.55 11.87 -10.20
C ILE A 98 27.67 11.38 -9.06
N VAL A 99 28.02 11.72 -7.82
CA VAL A 99 27.21 11.43 -6.63
C VAL A 99 25.81 12.06 -6.77
N GLU A 100 25.73 13.32 -7.17
CA GLU A 100 24.46 14.03 -7.38
C GLU A 100 23.58 13.32 -8.42
N LYS A 101 24.13 12.98 -9.59
CA LYS A 101 23.41 12.21 -10.63
C LYS A 101 22.96 10.83 -10.15
N MET A 102 23.76 10.16 -9.32
CA MET A 102 23.38 8.88 -8.73
C MET A 102 22.20 9.02 -7.77
N VAL A 103 22.21 10.06 -6.94
CA VAL A 103 21.11 10.36 -6.02
C VAL A 103 19.83 10.69 -6.78
N GLU A 104 19.91 11.51 -7.83
CA GLU A 104 18.74 11.81 -8.67
C GLU A 104 18.12 10.57 -9.31
N GLY A 105 18.95 9.67 -9.88
CA GLY A 105 18.47 8.41 -10.44
C GLY A 105 17.80 7.52 -9.40
N ARG A 106 18.34 7.48 -8.17
CA ARG A 106 17.75 6.72 -7.05
C ARG A 106 16.46 7.33 -6.55
N ILE A 107 16.35 8.66 -6.47
CA ILE A 107 15.10 9.36 -6.14
C ILE A 107 14.03 9.09 -7.18
N ARG A 108 14.39 9.09 -8.47
CA ARG A 108 13.45 8.73 -9.52
C ARG A 108 12.93 7.30 -9.33
N LYS A 109 13.82 6.34 -9.07
CA LYS A 109 13.44 4.95 -8.81
C LYS A 109 12.54 4.84 -7.56
N TYR A 110 12.86 5.57 -6.49
CA TYR A 110 12.03 5.62 -5.29
C TYR A 110 10.61 6.11 -5.60
N LEU A 111 10.46 7.17 -6.39
CA LEU A 111 9.16 7.64 -6.87
C LEU A 111 8.41 6.58 -7.70
N GLU A 112 9.11 5.87 -8.57
CA GLU A 112 8.57 4.75 -9.36
C GLU A 112 8.10 3.58 -8.48
N GLU A 113 8.68 3.40 -7.28
CA GLU A 113 8.29 2.37 -6.32
C GLU A 113 7.10 2.79 -5.43
N ILE A 114 6.99 4.06 -5.04
CA ILE A 114 5.96 4.50 -4.08
C ILE A 114 4.71 5.12 -4.73
N CYS A 115 4.79 5.57 -5.98
CA CYS A 115 3.68 6.25 -6.67
C CYS A 115 2.97 5.31 -7.65
N LEU A 116 1.68 5.04 -7.45
CA LEU A 116 0.88 4.13 -8.28
C LEU A 116 1.04 4.41 -9.77
N VAL A 117 0.84 5.66 -10.23
CA VAL A 117 0.89 5.98 -11.66
C VAL A 117 2.28 5.79 -12.29
N SER A 118 3.33 5.75 -11.47
CA SER A 118 4.72 5.57 -11.91
C SER A 118 5.17 4.10 -11.85
N GLN A 119 4.45 3.24 -11.13
CA GLN A 119 4.74 1.82 -11.05
C GLN A 119 4.50 1.12 -12.40
N THR A 120 5.40 0.19 -12.75
CA THR A 120 5.22 -0.73 -13.88
C THR A 120 4.08 -1.70 -13.59
N TYR A 121 3.13 -1.84 -14.51
CA TYR A 121 1.94 -2.64 -14.31
C TYR A 121 2.27 -4.14 -14.22
N VAL A 122 2.01 -4.74 -13.06
CA VAL A 122 2.45 -6.11 -12.70
C VAL A 122 1.94 -7.22 -13.62
N LYS A 123 0.78 -7.04 -14.27
CA LYS A 123 0.22 -8.12 -15.11
C LYS A 123 0.96 -8.26 -16.44
N THR A 124 1.37 -7.14 -17.05
CA THR A 124 1.93 -7.12 -18.41
C THR A 124 3.39 -6.69 -18.45
N ASN A 125 3.86 -5.94 -17.45
CA ASN A 125 5.24 -5.45 -17.30
C ASN A 125 5.77 -4.64 -18.50
N ASP A 126 4.88 -4.08 -19.32
CA ASP A 126 5.18 -3.36 -20.56
C ASP A 126 4.98 -1.85 -20.43
N GLU A 127 4.10 -1.40 -19.54
CA GLU A 127 3.79 0.00 -19.31
C GLU A 127 3.57 0.33 -17.83
N THR A 128 3.54 1.62 -17.51
CA THR A 128 3.18 2.08 -16.17
C THR A 128 1.67 2.11 -16.00
N VAL A 129 1.19 2.04 -14.76
CA VAL A 129 -0.25 2.17 -14.47
C VAL A 129 -0.80 3.51 -14.98
N GLY A 130 -0.02 4.59 -14.90
CA GLY A 130 -0.42 5.89 -15.45
C GLY A 130 -0.71 5.84 -16.95
N LYS A 131 0.15 5.17 -17.73
CA LYS A 131 -0.05 5.00 -19.18
C LYS A 131 -1.24 4.10 -19.49
N LEU A 132 -1.43 3.03 -18.70
CA LEU A 132 -2.58 2.14 -18.83
C LEU A 132 -3.90 2.92 -18.64
N ILE A 133 -3.96 3.77 -17.61
CA ILE A 133 -5.12 4.63 -17.31
C ILE A 133 -5.35 5.64 -18.45
N GLU A 134 -4.29 6.30 -18.92
CA GLU A 134 -4.36 7.28 -20.00
C GLU A 134 -4.85 6.68 -21.32
N LYS A 135 -4.33 5.51 -21.71
CA LYS A 135 -4.77 4.78 -22.91
C LYS A 135 -6.25 4.40 -22.88
N ALA A 136 -6.80 4.18 -21.68
CA ALA A 136 -8.21 3.89 -21.47
C ALA A 136 -9.08 5.16 -21.45
N GLY A 137 -8.51 6.35 -21.66
CA GLY A 137 -9.23 7.62 -21.58
C GLY A 137 -9.78 7.92 -20.17
N ALA A 138 -9.14 7.35 -19.15
CA ALA A 138 -9.56 7.47 -17.76
C ALA A 138 -8.61 8.37 -16.96
N LYS A 139 -9.02 8.73 -15.75
CA LYS A 139 -8.19 9.47 -14.79
C LYS A 139 -8.31 8.85 -13.42
N LEU A 140 -7.17 8.69 -12.73
CA LEU A 140 -7.16 8.22 -11.35
C LEU A 140 -7.77 9.30 -10.43
N LYS A 141 -8.81 8.93 -9.68
CA LYS A 141 -9.35 9.75 -8.58
C LYS A 141 -8.69 9.39 -7.25
N GLY A 142 -8.46 8.11 -7.02
CA GLY A 142 -7.78 7.63 -5.83
C GLY A 142 -7.83 6.11 -5.68
N PHE A 143 -7.17 5.62 -4.66
CA PHE A 143 -7.26 4.23 -4.25
C PHE A 143 -7.24 4.14 -2.72
N THR A 144 -7.71 3.02 -2.18
CA THR A 144 -7.58 2.71 -0.76
C THR A 144 -7.23 1.26 -0.59
N ARG A 145 -6.21 0.99 0.24
CA ARG A 145 -5.76 -0.35 0.60
C ARG A 145 -5.89 -0.53 2.11
N ILE A 146 -6.49 -1.65 2.52
CA ILE A 146 -6.66 -2.03 3.92
C ILE A 146 -6.06 -3.43 4.09
N VAL A 147 -5.14 -3.56 5.04
CA VAL A 147 -4.58 -4.85 5.46
C VAL A 147 -5.05 -5.22 6.86
N VAL A 148 -5.40 -6.48 7.05
CA VAL A 148 -5.70 -7.05 8.37
C VAL A 148 -4.48 -6.90 9.27
N GLY A 149 -4.67 -6.35 10.47
CA GLY A 149 -3.59 -6.18 11.46
C GLY A 149 -2.65 -5.00 11.22
N GLU A 150 -2.82 -4.20 10.17
CA GLU A 150 -1.93 -3.06 9.89
C GLU A 150 -1.86 -2.09 11.07
N GLY A 151 -0.67 -1.82 11.61
CA GLY A 151 -0.50 -0.94 12.77
C GLY A 151 -1.00 -1.53 14.10
N ILE A 152 -1.23 -2.84 14.18
CA ILE A 152 -1.44 -3.57 15.44
C ILE A 152 -0.13 -4.29 15.77
N GLU A 153 0.34 -4.12 17.00
CA GLU A 153 1.50 -4.87 17.49
C GLU A 153 1.18 -6.37 17.49
N LYS A 154 1.99 -7.14 16.77
CA LYS A 154 1.86 -8.58 16.74
C LYS A 154 2.49 -9.13 18.03
N ARG A 155 1.64 -9.60 18.93
CA ARG A 155 2.09 -10.33 20.12
C ARG A 155 2.75 -11.64 19.69
N GLU A 156 3.99 -11.86 20.11
CA GLU A 156 4.69 -13.14 19.98
C GLU A 156 4.63 -13.85 21.32
N ASP A 157 3.80 -14.89 21.41
CA ASP A 157 3.69 -15.73 22.60
C ASP A 157 4.56 -16.99 22.43
N ASP A 158 5.41 -17.28 23.41
CA ASP A 158 6.16 -18.53 23.50
C ASP A 158 5.30 -19.59 24.19
N PHE A 159 4.68 -20.43 23.38
CA PHE A 159 3.81 -21.51 23.84
C PHE A 159 4.53 -22.47 24.80
N ALA A 160 5.82 -22.74 24.60
CA ALA A 160 6.57 -23.63 25.48
C ALA A 160 6.79 -22.99 26.86
N ALA A 161 7.12 -21.70 26.89
CA ALA A 161 7.24 -20.95 28.14
C ALA A 161 5.90 -20.81 28.88
N GLU A 162 4.79 -20.62 28.16
CA GLU A 162 3.45 -20.60 28.77
C GLU A 162 3.07 -21.95 29.38
N VAL A 163 3.30 -23.06 28.67
CA VAL A 163 3.06 -24.42 29.17
C VAL A 163 3.94 -24.72 30.38
N ALA A 164 5.23 -24.34 30.34
CA ALA A 164 6.15 -24.55 31.46
C ALA A 164 5.69 -23.78 32.72
N LYS A 165 5.22 -22.54 32.57
CA LYS A 165 4.69 -21.73 33.69
C LYS A 165 3.42 -22.35 34.29
N MET A 166 2.52 -22.89 33.47
CA MET A 166 1.32 -23.57 33.97
C MET A 166 1.62 -24.90 34.67
N ALA A 167 2.63 -25.64 34.22
CA ALA A 167 3.05 -26.90 34.84
C ALA A 167 3.82 -26.71 36.16
N ALA A 168 4.60 -25.62 36.28
CA ALA A 168 5.37 -25.28 37.47
C ALA A 168 4.54 -24.63 38.60
N GLY A 169 3.29 -24.24 38.32
CA GLY A 169 2.35 -23.66 39.29
C GLY A 169 1.48 -24.68 40.03
N LYS A 170 1.81 -25.98 39.98
CA LYS A 170 1.19 -27.06 40.76
C LYS A 170 2.11 -27.54 41.87
#